data_AF-A0A0E3PP82-F1
#
_entry.id   AF-A0A0E3PP82-F1
#
_cell.length_a   1.000
_cell.length_b   1.000
_cell.length_c   1.000
_cell.angle_alpha   90.00
_cell.angle_beta   90.00
_cell.angle_gamma   90.00
#
_symmetry.space_group_name_H-M   'P 1'
#
loop_
_entity.id
_entity.type
_entity.pdbx_description
1 polymer ?
#
loop_
_entity_poly.entity_id
_entity_poly.type
_entity_poly.pdbx_seq_one_letter_code
_entity_poly.pdbx_strand_id
1 'polypeptide(L)'
;MVIIVSIRAKVKSRLEKFLEVDSNGYRRAILCIFIKVKKTTIDELHEMLSSRYNVSRNTVASMVGYIHSKLGILRAHKESYKTPMVYLLREEYIDLIMKIVASPSKSSTDSAA
;
A
#
# COMPACT_ATOMS: atom_id res chain seq x y z
N MET A 1 -25.41 -0.48 -8.96
CA MET A 1 -24.97 -0.02 -7.61
C MET A 1 -24.37 -1.14 -6.72
N VAL A 2 -24.81 -2.41 -6.83
CA VAL A 2 -24.36 -3.53 -5.96
C VAL A 2 -22.92 -4.03 -6.21
N ILE A 3 -22.43 -3.93 -7.44
CA ILE A 3 -21.09 -4.46 -7.82
C ILE A 3 -19.94 -3.62 -7.24
N ILE A 4 -20.07 -2.29 -7.19
CA ILE A 4 -19.01 -1.37 -6.73
C ILE A 4 -18.75 -1.54 -5.22
N VAL A 5 -19.80 -1.68 -4.42
CA VAL A 5 -19.70 -2.00 -2.98
C VAL A 5 -18.92 -3.30 -2.77
N SER A 6 -19.16 -4.29 -3.63
CA SER A 6 -18.50 -5.60 -3.57
C SER A 6 -17.01 -5.53 -3.93
N ILE A 7 -16.61 -4.69 -4.90
CA ILE A 7 -15.18 -4.51 -5.26
C ILE A 7 -14.43 -3.82 -4.12
N ARG A 8 -15.00 -2.73 -3.59
CA ARG A 8 -14.36 -1.97 -2.51
C ARG A 8 -14.22 -2.81 -1.23
N ALA A 9 -15.19 -3.65 -0.91
CA ALA A 9 -15.10 -4.61 0.20
C ALA A 9 -13.98 -5.66 -0.02
N LYS A 10 -13.81 -6.16 -1.25
CA LYS A 10 -12.71 -7.07 -1.59
C LYS A 10 -11.34 -6.38 -1.46
N VAL A 11 -11.22 -5.13 -1.89
CA VAL A 11 -9.99 -4.32 -1.72
C VAL A 11 -9.70 -4.11 -0.24
N LYS A 12 -10.71 -3.77 0.57
CA LYS A 12 -10.60 -3.65 2.03
C LYS A 12 -10.03 -4.94 2.64
N SER A 13 -10.64 -6.09 2.36
CA SER A 13 -10.19 -7.38 2.89
C SER A 13 -8.74 -7.69 2.52
N ARG A 14 -8.31 -7.36 1.29
CA ARG A 14 -6.92 -7.55 0.85
C ARG A 14 -5.95 -6.60 1.57
N LEU A 15 -6.35 -5.36 1.83
CA LEU A 15 -5.56 -4.39 2.59
C LEU A 15 -5.39 -4.79 4.06
N GLU A 16 -6.46 -5.29 4.68
CA GLU A 16 -6.42 -5.79 6.06
C GLU A 16 -5.45 -6.97 6.17
N LYS A 17 -5.59 -7.98 5.32
CA LYS A 17 -4.66 -9.12 5.24
C LYS A 17 -3.22 -8.72 4.95
N PHE A 18 -3.04 -7.68 4.15
CA PHE A 18 -1.72 -7.15 3.85
C PHE A 18 -1.05 -6.56 5.09
N LEU A 19 -1.80 -5.87 5.94
CA LEU A 19 -1.27 -5.27 7.18
C LEU A 19 -1.21 -6.24 8.36
N GLU A 20 -1.98 -7.31 8.35
CA GLU A 20 -1.99 -8.35 9.40
C GLU A 20 -0.59 -8.94 9.64
N VAL A 21 0.21 -9.07 8.58
CA VAL A 21 1.58 -9.60 8.64
C VAL A 21 2.66 -8.51 8.74
N ASP A 22 2.28 -7.26 9.04
CA ASP A 22 3.18 -6.10 9.11
C ASP A 22 3.91 -5.99 10.45
N SER A 23 4.88 -6.88 10.67
CA SER A 23 5.62 -6.97 11.94
C SER A 23 6.54 -5.77 12.24
N ASN A 24 7.01 -5.06 11.22
CA ASN A 24 7.99 -3.97 11.36
C ASN A 24 7.46 -2.60 10.92
N GLY A 25 6.18 -2.50 10.56
CA GLY A 25 5.55 -1.26 10.10
C GLY A 25 5.88 -0.85 8.66
N TYR A 26 6.67 -1.65 7.93
CA TYR A 26 7.09 -1.35 6.56
C TYR A 26 5.90 -1.22 5.61
N ARG A 27 4.92 -2.12 5.70
CA ARG A 27 3.75 -2.11 4.82
C ARG A 27 2.86 -0.92 5.10
N ARG A 28 2.62 -0.62 6.38
CA ARG A 28 1.89 0.58 6.81
C ARG A 28 2.58 1.85 6.35
N ALA A 29 3.91 1.95 6.48
CA ALA A 29 4.67 3.11 6.05
C ALA A 29 4.52 3.37 4.54
N ILE A 30 4.54 2.33 3.70
CA ILE A 30 4.31 2.47 2.26
C ILE A 30 2.92 3.04 1.97
N LEU A 31 1.87 2.53 2.63
CA LEU A 31 0.51 3.04 2.44
C LEU A 31 0.40 4.51 2.88
N CYS A 32 1.03 4.89 3.99
CA CYS A 32 1.09 6.28 4.44
C CYS A 32 1.82 7.19 3.45
N ILE A 33 2.92 6.73 2.86
CA ILE A 33 3.63 7.48 1.81
C ILE A 33 2.71 7.70 0.61
N PHE A 34 2.05 6.65 0.09
CA PHE A 34 1.11 6.79 -1.02
C PHE A 34 -0.06 7.73 -0.69
N ILE A 35 -0.56 7.74 0.54
CA ILE A 35 -1.56 8.72 0.98
C ILE A 35 -1.00 10.15 0.92
N LYS A 36 0.25 10.37 1.33
CA LYS A 36 0.88 11.68 1.40
C LYS A 36 1.24 12.23 0.01
N VAL A 37 1.92 11.44 -0.82
CA VAL A 37 2.49 11.92 -2.09
C VAL A 37 1.57 11.69 -3.30
N LYS A 38 0.59 10.78 -3.18
CA LYS A 38 -0.38 10.34 -4.21
C LYS A 38 0.22 9.67 -5.45
N LYS A 39 1.41 10.07 -5.89
CA LYS A 39 2.14 9.48 -7.02
C LYS A 39 3.62 9.37 -6.67
N THR A 40 4.28 8.31 -7.13
CA THR A 40 5.72 8.13 -6.95
C THR A 40 6.29 7.09 -7.91
N THR A 41 7.61 7.07 -8.07
CA THR A 41 8.37 5.99 -8.72
C THR A 41 8.94 5.00 -7.69
N ILE A 42 9.52 3.89 -8.15
CA ILE A 42 10.23 2.96 -7.27
C ILE A 42 11.44 3.64 -6.62
N ASP A 43 12.16 4.48 -7.36
CA ASP A 43 13.38 5.15 -6.90
C ASP A 43 13.07 6.15 -5.78
N GLU A 44 12.11 7.02 -6.02
CA GLU A 44 11.63 7.99 -5.02
C GLU A 44 11.09 7.29 -3.76
N LEU A 45 10.31 6.21 -3.93
CA LEU A 45 9.78 5.46 -2.80
C LEU A 45 10.89 4.78 -2.00
N HIS A 46 11.90 4.24 -2.68
CA HIS A 46 13.06 3.64 -2.04
C HIS A 46 13.85 4.68 -1.23
N GLU A 47 14.06 5.88 -1.78
CA GLU A 47 14.71 6.99 -1.08
C GLU A 47 13.95 7.37 0.20
N MET A 48 12.63 7.56 0.10
CA MET A 48 11.78 7.90 1.27
C MET A 48 11.82 6.83 2.37
N LEU A 49 11.87 5.55 1.99
CA LEU A 49 11.89 4.42 2.93
C LEU A 49 13.27 4.17 3.53
N SER A 50 14.35 4.43 2.80
CA SER A 50 15.73 4.11 3.21
C SER A 50 16.17 4.84 4.48
N SER A 51 15.53 5.96 4.81
CA SER A 51 15.77 6.68 6.07
C SER A 51 15.35 5.90 7.33
N ARG A 52 14.46 4.91 7.21
CA ARG A 52 13.86 4.18 8.34
C ARG A 52 13.95 2.66 8.21
N TYR A 53 14.14 2.16 6.99
CA TYR A 53 14.14 0.73 6.69
C TYR A 53 15.37 0.36 5.90
N ASN A 54 16.09 -0.68 6.34
CA ASN A 54 17.18 -1.28 5.56
C ASN A 54 16.59 -2.19 4.47
N VAL A 55 16.12 -1.59 3.37
CA VAL A 55 15.50 -2.32 2.24
C VAL A 55 16.21 -2.00 0.94
N SER A 56 16.29 -3.01 0.08
CA SER A 56 16.79 -2.82 -1.29
C SER A 56 15.72 -2.21 -2.19
N ARG A 57 16.16 -1.57 -3.28
CA ARG A 57 15.28 -1.12 -4.36
C ARG A 57 14.40 -2.25 -4.90
N ASN A 58 14.93 -3.47 -5.02
CA ASN A 58 14.18 -4.63 -5.50
C ASN A 58 13.08 -5.04 -4.53
N THR A 59 13.33 -4.99 -3.23
CA THR A 59 12.31 -5.21 -2.19
C THR A 59 11.16 -4.23 -2.34
N VAL A 60 11.47 -2.94 -2.55
CA VAL A 60 10.47 -1.89 -2.79
C VAL A 60 9.71 -2.17 -4.08
N ALA A 61 10.39 -2.52 -5.17
CA ALA A 61 9.75 -2.86 -6.45
C ALA A 61 8.77 -4.05 -6.32
N SER A 62 9.17 -5.12 -5.63
CA SER A 62 8.31 -6.27 -5.36
C SER A 62 7.09 -5.87 -4.52
N MET A 63 7.27 -5.02 -3.51
CA MET A 63 6.18 -4.55 -2.67
C MET A 63 5.19 -3.68 -3.44
N VAL A 64 5.67 -2.74 -4.25
CA VAL A 64 4.82 -1.92 -5.12
C VAL A 64 4.11 -2.77 -6.16
N GLY A 65 4.79 -3.76 -6.75
CA GLY A 65 4.21 -4.73 -7.66
C GLY A 65 3.06 -5.52 -7.02
N TYR A 66 3.22 -5.97 -5.77
CA TYR A 66 2.15 -6.61 -5.00
C TYR A 66 0.98 -5.66 -4.75
N ILE A 67 1.23 -4.42 -4.32
CA ILE A 67 0.19 -3.42 -4.06
C ILE A 67 -0.59 -3.10 -5.36
N HIS A 68 0.11 -2.96 -6.48
CA HIS A 68 -0.50 -2.70 -7.78
C HIS A 68 -1.35 -3.89 -8.28
N SER A 69 -0.76 -5.10 -8.32
CA SER A 69 -1.40 -6.27 -8.95
C SER A 69 -2.39 -6.98 -8.03
N LYS A 70 -2.08 -7.13 -6.74
CA LYS A 70 -2.88 -7.91 -5.79
C LYS A 70 -3.90 -7.05 -5.06
N LEU A 71 -3.48 -5.91 -4.50
CA LEU A 71 -4.40 -5.03 -3.78
C LEU A 71 -5.27 -4.23 -4.76
N GLY A 72 -4.72 -3.84 -5.91
CA GLY A 72 -5.47 -3.14 -6.96
C GLY A 72 -5.73 -1.67 -6.67
N ILE A 73 -4.98 -1.09 -5.73
CA ILE A 73 -5.18 0.31 -5.29
C ILE A 73 -4.35 1.32 -6.07
N LEU A 74 -3.43 0.85 -6.93
CA LEU A 74 -2.59 1.71 -7.76
C LEU A 74 -3.03 1.68 -9.23
N ARG A 75 -2.72 2.75 -9.95
CA ARG A 75 -2.59 2.76 -11.42
C ARG A 75 -1.11 2.91 -11.74
N ALA A 76 -0.63 2.22 -12.75
CA ALA A 76 0.73 2.35 -13.24
C ALA A 76 0.69 3.03 -14.61
N HIS A 77 1.52 4.05 -14.82
CA HIS A 77 1.59 4.80 -16.07
C HIS A 77 3.05 5.04 -16.47
N LYS A 78 3.34 4.96 -17.76
CA LYS A 78 4.59 5.43 -18.36
C LYS A 78 4.26 6.61 -19.25
N GLU A 79 4.84 7.76 -18.94
CA GLU A 79 4.70 8.97 -19.76
C GLU A 79 5.35 8.77 -21.14
N SER A 80 6.49 8.07 -21.18
CA SER A 80 7.16 7.62 -22.39
C SER A 80 7.96 6.34 -22.13
N TYR A 81 8.48 5.71 -23.19
CA TYR A 81 9.39 4.57 -23.07
C TYR A 81 10.68 4.87 -22.30
N LYS A 82 11.10 6.14 -22.26
CA LYS A 82 12.35 6.59 -21.63
C LYS A 82 12.16 6.99 -20.16
N THR A 83 10.92 7.12 -19.69
CA THR A 83 10.62 7.53 -18.31
C THR A 83 10.37 6.34 -17.40
N PRO A 84 10.69 6.45 -16.10
CA PRO A 84 10.37 5.43 -15.12
C PRO A 84 8.84 5.21 -15.03
N MET A 85 8.44 4.01 -14.62
CA MET A 85 7.04 3.72 -14.32
C MET A 85 6.59 4.53 -13.10
N VAL A 86 5.51 5.29 -13.24
CA VAL A 86 4.91 6.07 -12.16
C VAL A 86 3.70 5.31 -11.62
N TYR A 87 3.62 5.20 -10.30
CA TYR A 87 2.51 4.58 -9.60
C TYR A 87 1.66 5.65 -8.92
N LEU A 88 0.36 5.66 -9.24
CA LEU A 88 -0.61 6.62 -8.73
C LEU A 88 -1.61 5.90 -7.82
N LEU A 89 -1.83 6.44 -6.62
CA LEU A 89 -2.89 5.98 -5.74
C LEU A 89 -4.25 6.36 -6.33
N ARG A 90 -5.12 5.37 -6.47
CA ARG A 90 -6.50 5.58 -6.91
C ARG A 90 -7.29 6.35 -5.85
N GLU A 91 -7.90 7.45 -6.24
CA GLU A 91 -8.60 8.36 -5.33
C GLU A 91 -9.74 7.66 -4.59
N GLU A 92 -10.44 6.75 -5.27
CA GLU A 92 -11.55 5.99 -4.72
C GLU A 92 -11.19 5.09 -3.53
N TYR A 93 -9.89 4.92 -3.22
CA TYR A 93 -9.42 4.11 -2.08
C TYR A 93 -8.71 4.92 -1.00
N ILE A 94 -8.51 6.24 -1.16
CA ILE A 94 -7.78 7.07 -0.17
C ILE A 94 -8.43 6.99 1.20
N ASP A 95 -9.75 7.22 1.27
CA ASP A 95 -10.49 7.24 2.54
C ASP A 95 -10.47 5.87 3.24
N LEU A 96 -10.51 4.79 2.46
CA LEU A 96 -10.43 3.42 2.95
C LEU A 96 -9.08 3.15 3.60
N ILE A 97 -7.99 3.50 2.89
CA ILE A 97 -6.63 3.27 3.37
C ILE A 97 -6.40 4.12 4.62
N MET A 98 -6.82 5.38 4.65
CA MET A 98 -6.73 6.25 5.83
C MET A 98 -7.41 5.62 7.06
N LYS A 99 -8.63 5.10 6.91
CA LYS A 99 -9.35 4.43 8.02
C LYS A 99 -8.60 3.20 8.52
N ILE A 100 -8.07 2.38 7.61
CA ILE A 100 -7.33 1.15 7.96
C ILE A 100 -5.99 1.48 8.64
N VAL A 101 -5.24 2.47 8.14
CA VAL A 101 -3.94 2.82 8.74
C VAL A 101 -4.08 3.55 10.08
N ALA A 102 -5.23 4.20 10.32
CA ALA A 102 -5.55 4.85 11.60
C ALA A 102 -6.03 3.86 12.67
N SER A 103 -6.59 2.70 12.30
CA SER A 103 -6.95 1.69 13.28
C SER A 103 -5.69 1.07 13.88
N PRO A 104 -5.53 1.08 15.24
CA PRO A 104 -4.47 0.33 15.88
C PRO A 104 -4.68 -1.15 15.56
N SER A 105 -3.64 -1.83 15.09
CA SER A 105 -3.68 -3.28 14.86
C SER A 105 -4.08 -3.94 16.17
N LYS A 106 -5.26 -4.58 16.22
CA LYS A 106 -5.62 -5.44 17.35
C LYS A 106 -4.59 -6.56 17.41
N SER A 107 -3.64 -6.47 18.33
CA SER A 107 -2.94 -7.63 18.84
C SER A 107 -3.98 -8.49 19.54
N SER A 108 -4.46 -9.52 18.86
CA SER A 108 -5.24 -10.58 19.47
C SER A 108 -4.34 -11.32 20.46
N THR A 109 -4.43 -10.92 21.72
CA THR A 109 -4.10 -11.77 22.87
C THR A 109 -5.40 -12.00 23.62
N ASP A 110 -6.28 -12.81 23.01
CA ASP A 110 -7.26 -13.56 23.78
C ASP A 110 -6.49 -14.71 24.44
N SER A 111 -5.86 -14.43 25.57
CA SER A 111 -5.49 -15.46 26.53
C SER A 111 -6.70 -15.68 27.42
N ALA A 112 -7.48 -16.70 27.07
CA ALA A 112 -8.33 -17.41 28.00
C ALA A 112 -7.46 -18.05 29.09
N ALA A 113 -7.71 -17.68 30.35
CA ALA A 113 -7.67 -18.50 31.56
C ALA A 113 -8.03 -17.62 32.76
#